data_AF-A0AA42YD60-F1
#
_entry.id   AF-A0AA42YD60-F1
#
_cell.length_a   1.000
_cell.length_b   1.000
_cell.length_c   1.000
_cell.angle_alpha   90.00
_cell.angle_beta   90.00
_cell.angle_gamma   90.00
#
_symmetry.space_group_name_H-M   'P 1'
#
loop_
_entity.id
_entity.type
_entity.pdbx_description
1 polymer ?
#
loop_
_entity_poly.entity_id
_entity_poly.type
_entity_poly.pdbx_seq_one_letter_code
_entity_poly.pdbx_strand_id
1 'polypeptide(L)'
;ALRVVDPLDELGYLAMECRVRDRETVGNRLLARYAELSGDPARPALLAFYQSRRACLRARLCLRHITTSTEAPTDAAWRDRAGAYLGLSRDYASALG
;
A
#
# COMPACT_ATOMS: atom_id res chain seq x y z
N ALA A 1 16.81 10.35 12.40
CA ALA A 1 17.46 9.03 12.25
C ALA A 1 16.82 8.29 11.08
N LEU A 2 17.60 7.59 10.25
CA LEU A 2 17.07 6.72 9.19
C LEU A 2 16.62 5.39 9.79
N ARG A 3 15.48 4.85 9.35
CA ARG A 3 14.93 3.57 9.82
C ARG A 3 15.48 2.43 8.96
N VAL A 4 16.01 1.38 9.58
CA VAL A 4 16.31 0.11 8.90
C VAL A 4 15.03 -0.71 8.81
N VAL A 5 14.67 -1.14 7.60
CA VAL A 5 13.41 -1.80 7.29
C VAL A 5 13.64 -2.89 6.27
N ASP A 6 12.69 -3.83 6.18
CA ASP A 6 12.62 -4.75 5.06
C ASP A 6 12.38 -3.96 3.75
N PRO A 7 13.26 -4.08 2.73
CA PRO A 7 13.05 -3.42 1.44
C PRO A 7 11.72 -3.78 0.78
N LEU A 8 11.25 -5.01 0.97
CA LEU A 8 10.00 -5.50 0.39
C LEU A 8 8.76 -4.76 0.94
N ASP A 9 8.83 -4.23 2.16
CA ASP A 9 7.75 -3.39 2.72
C ASP A 9 7.61 -2.06 1.95
N GLU A 10 8.73 -1.39 1.67
CA GLU A 10 8.73 -0.13 0.92
C GLU A 10 8.43 -0.35 -0.57
N LEU A 11 9.00 -1.39 -1.18
CA LEU A 11 8.74 -1.73 -2.59
C LEU A 11 7.30 -2.22 -2.80
N GLY A 12 6.79 -3.03 -1.87
CA GLY A 12 5.40 -3.48 -1.87
C GLY A 12 4.43 -2.31 -1.74
N TYR A 13 4.74 -1.34 -0.88
CA TYR A 13 3.98 -0.10 -0.77
C TYR A 13 3.96 0.70 -2.08
N LEU A 14 5.12 0.87 -2.72
CA LEU A 14 5.19 1.57 -4.00
C LEU A 14 4.39 0.84 -5.09
N ALA A 15 4.50 -0.49 -5.19
CA ALA A 15 3.75 -1.28 -6.14
C ALA A 15 2.22 -1.17 -5.93
N MET A 16 1.77 -1.14 -4.67
CA MET A 16 0.37 -0.88 -4.33
C MET A 16 -0.08 0.52 -4.80
N GLU A 17 0.72 1.56 -4.57
CA GLU A 17 0.38 2.93 -5.02
C GLU A 17 0.39 3.07 -6.55
N CYS A 18 1.18 2.25 -7.25
CA CYS A 18 1.10 2.11 -8.71
C CYS A 18 -0.25 1.50 -9.13
N ARG A 19 -0.73 0.46 -8.46
CA ARG A 19 -2.07 -0.11 -8.72
C ARG A 19 -3.19 0.91 -8.50
N VAL A 20 -3.11 1.73 -7.44
CA VAL A 20 -4.08 2.82 -7.18
C VAL A 20 -4.15 3.85 -8.32
N ARG A 21 -3.10 3.97 -9.14
CA ARG A 21 -3.01 4.92 -10.26
C ARG A 21 -3.15 4.25 -11.62
N ASP A 22 -3.65 3.02 -11.67
CA ASP A 22 -3.77 2.21 -12.89
C ASP A 22 -2.42 2.06 -13.62
N ARG A 23 -1.35 1.86 -12.85
CA ARG A 23 0.03 1.65 -13.32
C ARG A 23 0.64 0.39 -12.72
N GLU A 24 -0.17 -0.63 -12.48
CA GLU A 24 0.26 -1.90 -11.86
C GLU A 24 1.47 -2.54 -12.55
N THR A 25 1.58 -2.42 -13.87
CA THR A 25 2.73 -2.91 -14.65
C THR A 25 4.06 -2.31 -14.19
N VAL A 26 4.09 -1.06 -13.72
CA VAL A 26 5.30 -0.42 -13.18
C VAL A 26 5.70 -1.06 -11.86
N GLY A 27 4.75 -1.27 -10.95
CA GLY A 27 4.99 -1.93 -9.67
C GLY A 27 5.48 -3.37 -9.82
N ASN A 28 4.86 -4.13 -10.72
CA ASN A 28 5.25 -5.51 -10.99
C ASN A 28 6.65 -5.59 -11.60
N ARG A 29 7.00 -4.70 -12.53
CA ARG A 29 8.36 -4.62 -13.09
C ARG A 29 9.40 -4.28 -12.03
N LEU A 30 9.08 -3.38 -11.10
CA LEU A 30 9.96 -3.01 -10.00
C LEU A 30 10.24 -4.22 -9.09
N LEU A 31 9.19 -4.93 -8.66
CA LEU A 31 9.33 -6.10 -7.79
C LEU A 31 10.09 -7.24 -8.48
N ALA A 32 9.84 -7.48 -9.77
CA ALA A 32 10.59 -8.47 -10.55
C ALA A 32 12.09 -8.12 -10.60
N ARG A 33 12.43 -6.86 -10.90
CA ARG A 33 13.83 -6.41 -10.92
C ARG A 33 14.50 -6.48 -9.54
N TYR A 34 13.76 -6.18 -8.48
CA TYR A 34 14.27 -6.35 -7.12
C TYR A 34 14.60 -7.82 -6.84
N ALA A 35 13.71 -8.75 -7.18
CA ALA A 35 13.93 -10.17 -6.93
C ALA A 35 15.12 -10.72 -7.73
N GLU A 36 15.25 -10.30 -9.00
CA GLU A 36 16.38 -10.66 -9.86
C GLU A 36 17.73 -10.16 -9.32
N LEU A 37 17.79 -8.89 -8.88
CA LEU A 37 19.05 -8.25 -8.47
C LEU A 37 19.47 -8.57 -7.03
N SER A 38 18.50 -8.79 -6.14
CA SER A 38 18.79 -9.07 -4.73
C SER A 38 18.92 -10.56 -4.41
N GLY A 39 18.36 -11.43 -5.27
CA GLY A 39 18.21 -12.86 -4.97
C GLY A 39 17.14 -13.15 -3.92
N ASP A 40 16.41 -12.14 -3.42
CA ASP A 40 15.25 -12.31 -2.55
C ASP A 40 14.00 -12.51 -3.40
N PRO A 41 13.35 -13.69 -3.39
CA PRO A 41 12.23 -13.99 -4.27
C PRO A 41 10.96 -13.19 -4.01
N ALA A 42 10.94 -12.26 -3.04
CA ALA A 42 9.78 -11.42 -2.73
C ALA A 42 8.54 -12.27 -2.47
N ARG A 43 8.63 -13.19 -1.48
CA ARG A 43 7.62 -14.22 -1.21
C ARG A 43 6.19 -13.65 -1.27
N PRO A 44 5.27 -14.19 -2.10
CA PRO A 44 3.96 -13.59 -2.35
C PRO A 44 3.15 -13.30 -1.08
N ALA A 45 3.15 -14.23 -0.11
CA ALA A 45 2.43 -14.04 1.15
C ALA A 45 3.01 -12.89 1.98
N LEU A 46 4.34 -12.73 2.04
CA LEU A 46 4.97 -11.64 2.78
C LEU A 46 4.70 -10.29 2.10
N LEU A 47 4.77 -10.26 0.77
CA LEU A 47 4.43 -9.08 -0.02
C LEU A 47 2.97 -8.66 0.19
N ALA A 48 2.04 -9.61 0.11
CA ALA A 48 0.61 -9.37 0.35
C ALA A 48 0.36 -8.87 1.78
N PHE A 49 1.08 -9.40 2.78
CA PHE A 49 0.99 -8.91 4.15
C PHE A 49 1.44 -7.45 4.28
N TYR A 50 2.59 -7.09 3.70
CA TYR A 50 3.07 -5.69 3.72
C TYR A 50 2.10 -4.76 3.00
N GLN A 51 1.62 -5.15 1.82
CA GLN A 51 0.67 -4.37 1.05
C GLN A 51 -0.66 -4.19 1.80
N SER A 52 -1.20 -5.24 2.41
CA SER A 52 -2.41 -5.14 3.22
C SER A 52 -2.23 -4.18 4.40
N ARG A 53 -1.12 -4.32 5.12
CA ARG A 53 -0.79 -3.45 6.26
C ARG A 53 -0.63 -1.99 5.84
N ARG A 54 0.04 -1.74 4.71
CA ARG A 54 0.27 -0.38 4.18
C ARG A 54 -1.03 0.23 3.69
N ALA A 55 -1.89 -0.53 3.00
CA ALA A 55 -3.22 -0.09 2.59
C ALA A 55 -4.06 0.32 3.81
N CYS A 56 -4.09 -0.51 4.86
CA CYS A 56 -4.78 -0.17 6.11
C CYS A 56 -4.23 1.10 6.78
N LEU A 57 -2.90 1.28 6.79
CA LEU A 57 -2.28 2.51 7.29
C LEU A 57 -2.72 3.74 6.48
N ARG A 58 -2.76 3.64 5.14
CA ARG A 58 -3.22 4.72 4.26
C ARG A 58 -4.69 5.08 4.52
N ALA A 59 -5.55 4.07 4.67
CA ALA A 59 -6.94 4.28 5.05
C ALA A 59 -7.06 5.04 6.38
N ARG A 60 -6.31 4.61 7.41
CA ARG A 60 -6.30 5.27 8.71
C ARG A 60 -5.84 6.72 8.63
N LEU A 61 -4.84 7.03 7.80
CA LEU A 61 -4.37 8.40 7.60
C LEU A 61 -5.42 9.28 6.91
N CYS A 62 -6.17 8.73 5.95
CA CYS A 62 -7.29 9.43 5.32
C CYS A 62 -8.40 9.76 6.34
N LEU A 63 -8.75 8.79 7.20
CA LEU A 63 -9.73 9.00 8.27
C LEU A 63 -9.26 10.04 9.30
N ARG A 64 -7.98 10.02 9.67
CA ARG A 64 -7.41 11.04 10.56
C ARG A 64 -7.50 12.43 9.95
N HIS A 65 -7.32 12.56 8.63
CA HIS A 65 -7.41 13.84 7.96
C HIS A 65 -8.80 14.48 8.12
N ILE A 66 -9.88 13.68 8.05
CA ILE A 66 -11.25 14.14 8.31
C ILE A 66 -11.38 14.75 9.71
N THR A 67 -10.81 14.08 10.72
CA THR A 67 -10.93 14.52 12.12
C THR A 67 -10.02 15.69 12.51
N THR A 68 -9.00 15.99 11.71
CA THR A 68 -7.96 17.00 12.02
C THR A 68 -8.00 18.19 11.06
N SER A 69 -8.70 18.09 9.93
CA SER A 69 -8.86 19.19 8.99
C SER A 69 -9.78 20.27 9.57
N THR A 70 -9.34 21.53 9.53
CA THR A 70 -10.17 22.70 9.81
C THR A 70 -10.95 23.17 8.58
N GLU A 71 -10.71 22.57 7.40
CA GLU A 71 -11.37 22.89 6.13
C GLU A 71 -12.47 21.86 5.83
N ALA A 72 -13.74 22.30 5.91
CA ALA A 72 -14.95 21.49 5.81
C ALA A 72 -15.34 20.87 4.43
N PRO A 73 -14.81 21.23 3.23
CA PRO A 73 -15.38 20.70 1.98
C PRO A 73 -14.82 19.35 1.48
N THR A 74 -13.79 18.76 2.10
CA THR A 74 -13.08 17.59 1.52
C THR A 74 -13.32 16.25 2.23
N ASP A 75 -14.16 16.21 3.26
CA ASP A 75 -14.46 15.00 4.05
C ASP A 75 -14.90 13.80 3.20
N ALA A 76 -15.78 14.02 2.22
CA ALA A 76 -16.30 12.95 1.37
C ALA A 76 -15.19 12.28 0.56
N ALA A 77 -14.32 13.08 -0.07
CA ALA A 77 -13.20 12.56 -0.86
C ALA A 77 -12.20 11.76 0.02
N TRP A 78 -12.00 12.18 1.27
CA TRP A 78 -11.16 11.44 2.22
C TRP A 78 -11.82 10.16 2.73
N ARG A 79 -13.15 10.14 2.91
CA ARG A 79 -13.90 8.91 3.22
C ARG A 79 -13.83 7.92 2.07
N ASP A 80 -14.06 8.37 0.84
CA ASP A 80 -13.99 7.53 -0.35
C ASP A 80 -12.59 6.93 -0.53
N ARG A 81 -11.56 7.77 -0.37
CA ARG A 81 -10.16 7.31 -0.41
C ARG A 81 -9.84 6.32 0.71
N ALA A 82 -10.36 6.54 1.92
CA ALA A 82 -10.20 5.58 3.01
C ALA A 82 -10.86 4.23 2.67
N GLY A 83 -12.07 4.26 2.11
CA GLY A 83 -12.80 3.08 1.64
C GLY A 83 -12.03 2.31 0.57
N ALA A 84 -11.48 3.00 -0.43
CA ALA A 84 -10.68 2.38 -1.49
C ALA A 84 -9.44 1.65 -0.93
N TYR A 85 -8.72 2.27 0.01
CA TYR A 85 -7.58 1.63 0.67
C TYR A 85 -7.98 0.47 1.59
N LEU A 86 -9.14 0.52 2.25
CA LEU A 86 -9.67 -0.63 3.00
C LEU A 86 -10.03 -1.80 2.08
N GLY A 87 -10.58 -1.51 0.88
CA GLY A 87 -10.81 -2.49 -0.16
C GLY A 87 -9.52 -3.20 -0.56
N LEU A 88 -8.48 -2.44 -0.92
CA LEU A 88 -7.15 -3.00 -1.22
C LEU A 88 -6.56 -3.80 -0.06
N SER A 89 -6.68 -3.31 1.18
CA SER A 89 -6.20 -4.03 2.35
C SER A 89 -6.86 -5.40 2.48
N ARG A 90 -8.17 -5.47 2.26
CA ARG A 90 -8.94 -6.72 2.26
C ARG A 90 -8.52 -7.65 1.13
N ASP A 91 -8.37 -7.14 -0.09
CA ASP A 91 -7.92 -7.92 -1.25
C ASP A 91 -6.59 -8.60 -0.95
N TYR A 92 -5.59 -7.85 -0.50
CA TYR A 92 -4.28 -8.39 -0.16
C TYR A 92 -4.33 -9.32 1.04
N ALA A 93 -5.16 -9.03 2.05
CA ALA A 93 -5.32 -9.92 3.20
C ALA A 93 -5.92 -11.27 2.81
N SER A 94 -6.89 -11.28 1.88
CA SER A 94 -7.51 -12.52 1.40
C SER A 94 -6.54 -13.44 0.65
N ALA A 95 -5.44 -12.88 0.13
CA ALA A 95 -4.37 -13.64 -0.50
C ALA A 95 -3.43 -14.34 0.50
N LEU A 96 -3.62 -14.14 1.82
CA LEU A 96 -2.80 -14.75 2.87
C LEU A 96 -3.32 -16.13 3.33
N GLY A 97 -4.55 -16.50 2.99
CA GLY A 97 -5.29 -17.64 3.57
C GLY A 97 -6.18 -17.22 4.72
#